data_AF-A0A166NHC3-F1
#
_entry.id   AF-A0A166NHC3-F1
#
_cell.length_a   1.000
_cell.length_b   1.000
_cell.length_c   1.000
_cell.angle_alpha   90.00
_cell.angle_beta   90.00
_cell.angle_gamma   90.00
#
_symmetry.space_group_name_H-M   'P 1'
#
loop_
_entity.id
_entity.type
_entity.pdbx_description
1 polymer ?
#
loop_
_entity_poly.entity_id
_entity_poly.type
_entity_poly.pdbx_seq_one_letter_code
_entity_poly.pdbx_strand_id
1 'polypeptide(L)'
;DPAAHSVSYIASINLLKIESYVCRCFPHVVNLACKAVLKEVTDMKFAAAYAQDYVPSGPPPTNFLDVLNRDPIATVRTLVRVIRASSLRRQYFSDVLRTLEQKDLQLLRDMDVRWSSTLLMIERATLLPSAIDVFLAANEMEELRKYQLATCEWDALAAFQKILSVPHAFQERLAAEKVPTLCEALPSFEAMKVRWEQQRREMPEAAHIIAAGLEKLEEYHDYAGPVPAYTLAMGM
;
A
#
# COMPACT_ATOMS: atom_id res chain seq x y z
N ASP A 1 -44.37 8.63 29.58
CA ASP A 1 -43.42 9.36 30.43
C ASP A 1 -42.74 10.44 29.59
N PRO A 2 -43.03 11.73 29.83
CA PRO A 2 -42.51 12.85 29.01
C PRO A 2 -40.98 13.01 29.10
N ALA A 3 -40.34 12.43 30.13
CA ALA A 3 -38.89 12.50 30.33
C ALA A 3 -38.10 11.57 29.39
N ALA A 4 -38.72 10.50 28.86
CA ALA A 4 -38.04 9.57 27.95
C ALA A 4 -37.88 10.11 26.52
N HIS A 5 -38.81 10.96 26.07
CA HIS A 5 -38.76 11.58 24.73
C HIS A 5 -37.76 12.74 24.64
N SER A 6 -37.51 13.47 25.73
CA SER A 6 -36.55 14.59 25.74
C SER A 6 -35.09 14.14 25.72
N VAL A 7 -34.78 13.02 26.39
CA VAL A 7 -33.41 12.46 26.44
C VAL A 7 -32.98 11.88 25.09
N SER A 8 -33.91 11.22 24.37
CA SER A 8 -33.66 10.72 23.01
C SER A 8 -33.37 11.85 22.03
N TYR A 9 -34.11 12.97 22.11
CA TYR A 9 -33.97 14.11 21.20
C TYR A 9 -32.65 14.89 21.43
N ILE A 10 -32.23 15.05 22.69
CA ILE A 10 -30.98 15.72 23.07
C ILE A 10 -29.75 14.89 22.65
N ALA A 11 -29.82 13.55 22.73
CA ALA A 11 -28.74 12.67 22.27
C ALA A 11 -28.54 12.77 20.74
N SER A 12 -29.62 12.81 19.96
CA SER A 12 -29.56 12.98 18.50
C SER A 12 -29.09 14.38 18.05
N ILE A 13 -29.45 15.44 18.79
CA ILE A 13 -29.00 16.82 18.48
C ILE A 13 -27.50 17.01 18.77
N ASN A 14 -26.97 16.37 19.81
CA ASN A 14 -25.55 16.45 20.14
C ASN A 14 -24.68 15.62 19.19
N LEU A 15 -25.13 14.44 18.74
CA LEU A 15 -24.38 13.64 17.76
C LEU A 15 -24.28 14.35 16.39
N LEU A 16 -25.38 14.90 15.88
CA LEU A 16 -25.41 15.64 14.61
C LEU A 16 -24.55 16.91 14.63
N LYS A 17 -24.52 17.64 15.77
CA LYS A 17 -23.64 18.80 15.92
C LYS A 17 -22.17 18.40 16.03
N ILE A 18 -21.85 17.34 16.77
CA ILE A 18 -20.44 16.92 16.95
C ILE A 18 -19.84 16.49 15.61
N GLU A 19 -20.58 15.75 14.76
CA GLU A 19 -20.09 15.36 13.43
C GLU A 19 -19.72 16.57 12.54
N SER A 20 -20.47 17.67 12.65
CA SER A 20 -20.19 18.90 11.87
C SER A 20 -18.92 19.67 12.26
N TYR A 21 -18.22 19.26 13.34
CA TYR A 21 -16.98 19.87 13.81
C TYR A 21 -15.76 18.92 13.82
N VAL A 22 -15.92 17.64 13.45
CA VAL A 22 -14.81 16.68 13.43
C VAL A 22 -14.04 16.80 12.11
N CYS A 23 -12.91 17.51 12.16
CA CYS A 23 -11.92 17.49 11.09
C CYS A 23 -11.26 16.10 11.06
N ARG A 24 -11.55 15.31 10.02
CA ARG A 24 -10.89 14.03 9.80
C ARG A 24 -9.45 14.28 9.33
N CYS A 25 -8.52 13.49 9.85
CA CYS A 25 -7.10 13.60 9.50
C CYS A 25 -6.86 13.12 8.06
N PHE A 26 -6.41 14.01 7.18
CA PHE A 26 -6.09 13.68 5.78
C PHE A 26 -5.14 12.48 5.63
N PRO A 27 -3.99 12.42 6.37
CA PRO A 27 -3.20 11.21 6.43
C PRO A 27 -4.01 9.97 6.82
N HIS A 28 -4.89 10.03 7.81
CA HIS A 28 -5.67 8.85 8.18
C HIS A 28 -6.55 8.35 7.02
N VAL A 29 -7.19 9.26 6.29
CA VAL A 29 -8.06 8.94 5.13
C VAL A 29 -7.27 8.31 4.00
N VAL A 30 -6.14 8.91 3.63
CA VAL A 30 -5.31 8.37 2.55
C VAL A 30 -4.74 7.00 2.94
N ASN A 31 -4.51 6.73 4.25
CA ASN A 31 -4.11 5.40 4.71
C ASN A 31 -5.20 4.37 4.44
N LEU A 32 -6.46 4.74 4.70
CA LEU A 32 -7.60 3.86 4.47
C LEU A 32 -7.74 3.54 2.98
N ALA A 33 -7.55 4.52 2.11
CA ALA A 33 -7.54 4.31 0.66
C ALA A 33 -6.37 3.42 0.21
N CYS A 34 -5.16 3.64 0.73
CA CYS A 34 -4.01 2.78 0.47
C CYS A 34 -4.28 1.33 0.93
N LYS A 35 -4.89 1.14 2.10
CA LYS A 35 -5.30 -0.17 2.59
C LYS A 35 -6.40 -0.81 1.75
N ALA A 36 -7.30 -0.04 1.16
CA ALA A 36 -8.30 -0.55 0.23
C ALA A 36 -7.63 -1.09 -1.03
N VAL A 37 -6.73 -0.31 -1.63
CA VAL A 37 -5.89 -0.75 -2.77
C VAL A 37 -5.12 -2.03 -2.42
N LEU A 38 -4.46 -2.09 -1.27
CA LEU A 38 -3.66 -3.25 -0.86
C LEU A 38 -4.51 -4.51 -0.71
N LYS A 39 -5.75 -4.41 -0.21
CA LYS A 39 -6.65 -5.56 -0.07
C LYS A 39 -7.06 -6.19 -1.41
N GLU A 40 -7.04 -5.41 -2.49
CA GLU A 40 -7.33 -5.93 -3.83
C GLU A 40 -6.14 -6.67 -4.46
N VAL A 41 -4.92 -6.46 -3.96
CA VAL A 41 -3.69 -7.00 -4.58
C VAL A 41 -2.93 -8.00 -3.72
N THR A 42 -3.22 -8.08 -2.42
CA THR A 42 -2.55 -9.02 -1.51
C THR A 42 -3.38 -9.36 -0.27
N ASP A 43 -3.30 -10.61 0.20
CA ASP A 43 -3.87 -10.98 1.50
C ASP A 43 -3.00 -10.41 2.63
N MET A 44 -3.52 -9.35 3.26
CA MET A 44 -2.87 -8.65 4.35
C MET A 44 -2.62 -9.51 5.60
N LYS A 45 -3.24 -10.69 5.73
CA LYS A 45 -2.89 -11.65 6.80
C LYS A 45 -1.42 -12.05 6.74
N PHE A 46 -0.87 -12.11 5.53
CA PHE A 46 0.55 -12.40 5.35
C PHE A 46 1.45 -11.22 5.68
N ALA A 47 0.94 -10.00 5.89
CA ALA A 47 1.77 -8.84 6.28
C ALA A 47 2.22 -8.86 7.75
N ALA A 48 1.58 -9.64 8.61
CA ALA A 48 1.91 -9.69 10.02
C ALA A 48 3.30 -10.30 10.30
N ALA A 49 3.97 -9.82 11.35
CA ALA A 49 5.33 -10.25 11.72
C ALA A 49 5.45 -11.77 11.98
N TYR A 50 4.37 -12.40 12.47
CA TYR A 50 4.28 -13.83 12.79
C TYR A 50 3.34 -14.59 11.85
N ALA A 51 3.05 -14.05 10.66
CA ALA A 51 2.24 -14.74 9.69
C ALA A 51 2.93 -16.03 9.21
N GLN A 52 2.13 -17.02 8.84
CA GLN A 52 2.64 -18.20 8.14
C GLN A 52 3.21 -17.80 6.77
N ASP A 53 4.15 -18.60 6.27
CA ASP A 53 4.73 -18.41 4.95
C ASP A 53 3.64 -18.59 3.88
N TYR A 54 3.49 -17.59 3.01
CA TYR A 54 2.64 -17.72 1.83
C TYR A 54 3.34 -18.60 0.80
N VAL A 55 2.69 -19.65 0.31
CA VAL A 55 3.23 -20.50 -0.75
C VAL A 55 2.42 -20.25 -2.02
N PRO A 56 2.99 -19.62 -3.06
CA PRO A 56 2.28 -19.46 -4.33
C PRO A 56 1.96 -20.85 -4.90
N SER A 57 0.72 -21.02 -5.34
CA SER A 57 0.21 -22.28 -5.86
C SER A 57 -0.57 -22.07 -7.14
N GLY A 58 -0.72 -23.14 -7.92
CA GLY A 58 -1.41 -23.10 -9.20
C GLY A 58 -0.46 -23.06 -10.42
N PRO A 59 -1.04 -23.19 -11.63
CA PRO A 59 -0.27 -23.16 -12.87
C PRO A 59 0.42 -21.80 -13.08
N PRO A 60 1.38 -21.70 -14.02
CA PRO A 60 1.92 -20.42 -14.45
C PRO A 60 0.79 -19.45 -14.85
N PRO A 61 0.83 -18.20 -14.38
CA PRO A 61 -0.26 -17.26 -14.63
C PRO A 61 -0.33 -16.88 -16.11
N THR A 62 -1.53 -16.93 -16.69
CA THR A 62 -1.76 -16.65 -18.12
C THR A 62 -2.33 -15.26 -18.37
N ASN A 63 -2.94 -14.67 -17.36
CA ASN A 63 -3.60 -13.36 -17.42
C ASN A 63 -3.43 -12.61 -16.09
N PHE A 64 -3.84 -11.35 -16.05
CA PHE A 64 -3.68 -10.49 -14.87
C PHE A 64 -4.45 -11.00 -13.63
N LEU A 65 -5.63 -11.61 -13.82
CA LEU A 65 -6.41 -12.17 -12.71
C LEU A 65 -5.69 -13.38 -12.09
N ASP A 66 -5.07 -14.24 -12.91
CA ASP A 66 -4.24 -15.33 -12.40
C ASP A 66 -3.07 -14.81 -11.58
N VAL A 67 -2.44 -13.70 -12.02
CA VAL A 67 -1.35 -13.05 -11.27
C VAL A 67 -1.86 -12.56 -9.91
N LEU A 68 -3.02 -11.89 -9.86
CA LEU A 68 -3.62 -11.45 -8.61
C LEU A 68 -3.90 -12.62 -7.66
N ASN A 69 -4.46 -13.71 -8.18
CA ASN A 69 -4.74 -14.92 -7.39
C ASN A 69 -3.47 -15.59 -6.84
N ARG A 70 -2.35 -15.48 -7.56
CA ARG A 70 -1.04 -15.98 -7.10
C ARG A 70 -0.35 -15.05 -6.11
N ASP A 71 -0.85 -13.84 -5.89
CA ASP A 71 -0.37 -12.86 -4.91
C ASP A 71 1.17 -12.67 -4.94
N PRO A 72 1.70 -11.99 -5.97
CA PRO A 72 3.13 -11.77 -6.08
C PRO A 72 3.68 -10.91 -4.93
N ILE A 73 2.85 -10.05 -4.32
CA ILE A 73 3.26 -9.26 -3.15
C ILE A 73 3.50 -10.17 -1.95
N ALA A 74 2.59 -11.09 -1.62
CA ALA A 74 2.77 -12.04 -0.53
C ALA A 74 3.93 -13.02 -0.80
N THR A 75 4.16 -13.37 -2.07
CA THR A 75 5.33 -14.15 -2.50
C THR A 75 6.63 -13.42 -2.18
N VAL A 76 6.81 -12.19 -2.68
CA VAL A 76 7.99 -11.35 -2.37
C VAL A 76 8.13 -11.14 -0.88
N ARG A 77 7.04 -10.83 -0.18
CA ARG A 77 7.03 -10.60 1.26
C ARG A 77 7.57 -11.79 2.05
N THR A 78 7.17 -13.00 1.65
CA THR A 78 7.62 -14.24 2.29
C THR A 78 9.09 -14.50 1.95
N LEU A 79 9.47 -14.39 0.68
CA LEU A 79 10.87 -14.52 0.25
C LEU A 79 11.81 -13.58 1.02
N VAL A 80 11.45 -12.29 1.11
CA VAL A 80 12.22 -11.29 1.85
C VAL A 80 12.35 -11.67 3.31
N ARG A 81 11.26 -12.10 3.97
CA ARG A 81 11.30 -12.54 5.37
C ARG A 81 12.23 -13.72 5.56
N VAL A 82 12.12 -14.73 4.71
CA VAL A 82 12.92 -15.97 4.78
C VAL A 82 14.41 -15.72 4.55
N ILE A 83 14.77 -14.83 3.61
CA ILE A 83 16.16 -14.38 3.40
C ILE A 83 16.63 -13.60 4.62
N ARG A 84 15.85 -12.62 5.09
CA ARG A 84 16.25 -11.70 6.16
C ARG A 84 16.34 -12.36 7.54
N ALA A 85 15.62 -13.46 7.75
CA ALA A 85 15.64 -14.23 9.00
C ALA A 85 16.95 -15.02 9.20
N SER A 86 17.67 -15.33 8.12
CA SER A 86 18.93 -16.09 8.18
C SER A 86 20.14 -15.20 7.92
N SER A 87 21.12 -15.21 8.81
CA SER A 87 22.41 -14.53 8.57
C SER A 87 23.14 -15.12 7.36
N LEU A 88 23.12 -16.45 7.22
CA LEU A 88 23.74 -17.14 6.10
C LEU A 88 23.11 -16.76 4.76
N ARG A 89 21.77 -16.73 4.67
CA ARG A 89 21.08 -16.32 3.43
C ARG A 89 21.32 -14.85 3.09
N ARG A 90 21.36 -13.96 4.10
CA ARG A 90 21.70 -12.54 3.89
C ARG A 90 23.13 -12.36 3.36
N GLN A 91 24.07 -13.13 3.90
CA GLN A 91 25.46 -13.11 3.45
C GLN A 91 25.56 -13.62 2.01
N TYR A 92 24.94 -14.77 1.73
CA TYR A 92 24.91 -15.33 0.37
C TYR A 92 24.27 -14.37 -0.63
N PHE A 93 23.17 -13.70 -0.27
CA PHE A 93 22.56 -12.68 -1.12
C PHE A 93 23.49 -11.48 -1.39
N SER A 94 24.25 -11.03 -0.39
CA SER A 94 25.28 -9.99 -0.56
C SER A 94 26.42 -10.47 -1.49
N ASP A 95 26.84 -11.74 -1.36
CA ASP A 95 27.84 -12.32 -2.25
C ASP A 95 27.34 -12.40 -3.70
N VAL A 96 26.06 -12.76 -3.92
CA VAL A 96 25.41 -12.72 -5.23
C VAL A 96 25.42 -11.32 -5.82
N LEU A 97 25.05 -10.29 -5.03
CA LEU A 97 25.07 -8.89 -5.48
C LEU A 97 26.48 -8.44 -5.89
N ARG A 98 27.50 -8.83 -5.11
CA ARG A 98 28.90 -8.53 -5.44
C ARG A 98 29.34 -9.20 -6.73
N THR A 99 28.97 -10.46 -6.96
CA THR A 99 29.27 -11.18 -8.20
C THR A 99 28.59 -10.55 -9.42
N LEU A 100 27.39 -9.99 -9.23
CA LEU A 100 26.67 -9.26 -10.28
C LEU A 100 27.13 -7.80 -10.44
N GLU A 101 28.16 -7.37 -9.71
CA GLU A 101 28.65 -5.98 -9.67
C GLU A 101 27.55 -4.95 -9.31
N GLN A 102 26.53 -5.38 -8.56
CA GLN A 102 25.45 -4.53 -8.08
C GLN A 102 25.78 -3.95 -6.71
N LYS A 103 25.16 -2.80 -6.38
CA LYS A 103 25.28 -2.21 -5.04
C LYS A 103 24.75 -3.21 -4.01
N ASP A 104 25.51 -3.45 -2.94
CA ASP A 104 25.12 -4.33 -1.84
C ASP A 104 23.94 -3.72 -1.05
N LEU A 105 22.73 -4.01 -1.54
CA LEU A 105 21.47 -3.55 -1.00
C LEU A 105 20.70 -4.74 -0.47
N GLN A 106 20.55 -4.78 0.85
CA GLN A 106 19.71 -5.78 1.50
C GLN A 106 18.23 -5.61 1.13
N LEU A 107 17.49 -6.71 1.01
CA LEU A 107 16.03 -6.65 0.82
C LEU A 107 15.32 -5.96 1.99
N LEU A 108 14.26 -5.20 1.69
CA LEU A 108 13.51 -4.42 2.68
C LEU A 108 12.26 -5.17 3.14
N ARG A 109 12.08 -5.33 4.45
CA ARG A 109 10.90 -6.01 5.02
C ARG A 109 9.66 -5.11 4.96
N ASP A 110 8.55 -5.68 4.53
CA ASP A 110 7.21 -5.13 4.73
C ASP A 110 6.82 -5.19 6.22
N MET A 111 6.13 -4.16 6.69
CA MET A 111 5.71 -4.00 8.09
C MET A 111 4.30 -3.40 8.11
N ASP A 112 3.31 -4.19 8.53
CA ASP A 112 1.90 -3.81 8.63
C ASP A 112 1.61 -2.43 9.26
N VAL A 113 2.38 -2.05 10.28
CA VAL A 113 2.25 -0.76 10.99
C VAL A 113 2.85 0.44 10.24
N ARG A 114 3.65 0.22 9.20
CA ARG A 114 4.33 1.28 8.44
C ARG A 114 3.67 1.45 7.07
N TRP A 115 3.01 2.59 6.90
CA TRP A 115 2.27 3.00 5.71
C TRP A 115 2.89 2.58 4.37
N SER A 116 4.16 2.93 4.14
CA SER A 116 4.81 2.79 2.83
C SER A 116 5.69 1.52 2.73
N SER A 117 5.68 0.65 3.72
CA SER A 117 6.64 -0.46 3.79
C SER A 117 6.44 -1.49 2.68
N THR A 118 5.20 -1.74 2.26
CA THR A 118 4.91 -2.63 1.12
C THR A 118 5.48 -2.06 -0.18
N LEU A 119 5.29 -0.76 -0.44
CA LEU A 119 5.88 -0.08 -1.59
C LEU A 119 7.42 -0.20 -1.57
N LEU A 120 8.05 0.16 -0.45
CA LEU A 120 9.51 0.12 -0.33
C LEU A 120 10.09 -1.29 -0.49
N MET A 121 9.36 -2.32 -0.03
CA MET A 121 9.71 -3.72 -0.29
C MET A 121 9.67 -4.04 -1.78
N ILE A 122 8.58 -3.68 -2.46
CA ILE A 122 8.41 -3.91 -3.91
C ILE A 122 9.51 -3.18 -4.68
N GLU A 123 9.74 -1.89 -4.40
CA GLU A 123 10.79 -1.09 -5.04
C GLU A 123 12.17 -1.73 -4.90
N ARG A 124 12.49 -2.26 -3.70
CA ARG A 124 13.76 -2.95 -3.48
C ARG A 124 13.86 -4.26 -4.24
N ALA A 125 12.78 -5.04 -4.31
CA ALA A 125 12.76 -6.31 -5.03
C ALA A 125 12.89 -6.08 -6.55
N THR A 126 12.12 -5.14 -7.10
CA THR A 126 12.15 -4.76 -8.53
C THR A 126 13.47 -4.12 -8.95
N LEU A 127 14.25 -3.58 -8.02
CA LEU A 127 15.63 -3.11 -8.28
C LEU A 127 16.63 -4.26 -8.42
N LEU A 128 16.35 -5.42 -7.81
CA LEU A 128 17.28 -6.55 -7.69
C LEU A 128 16.74 -7.88 -8.30
N PRO A 129 16.02 -7.89 -9.44
CA PRO A 129 15.38 -9.10 -9.95
C PRO A 129 16.41 -10.17 -10.32
N SER A 130 17.50 -9.79 -10.99
CA SER A 130 18.58 -10.70 -11.37
C SER A 130 19.27 -11.33 -10.16
N ALA A 131 19.49 -10.56 -9.09
CA ALA A 131 20.08 -11.09 -7.85
C ALA A 131 19.14 -12.08 -7.17
N ILE A 132 17.83 -11.81 -7.19
CA ILE A 132 16.81 -12.74 -6.68
C ILE A 132 16.80 -14.03 -7.51
N ASP A 133 16.82 -13.95 -8.83
CA ASP A 133 16.82 -15.12 -9.71
C ASP A 133 18.08 -15.99 -9.50
N VAL A 134 19.26 -15.37 -9.45
CA VAL A 134 20.52 -16.09 -9.19
C VAL A 134 20.52 -16.72 -7.79
N PHE A 135 20.02 -15.99 -6.77
CA PHE A 135 19.90 -16.51 -5.42
C PHE A 135 18.98 -17.74 -5.36
N LEU A 136 17.84 -17.72 -6.05
CA LEU A 136 16.88 -18.82 -6.09
C LEU A 136 17.36 -20.00 -6.93
N ALA A 137 18.20 -19.77 -7.94
CA ALA A 137 18.76 -20.84 -8.77
C ALA A 137 19.78 -21.71 -8.01
N ALA A 138 20.39 -21.17 -6.95
CA ALA A 138 21.39 -21.88 -6.13
C ALA A 138 20.86 -23.22 -5.58
N ASN A 139 21.72 -24.23 -5.53
CA ASN A 139 21.33 -25.57 -5.08
C ASN A 139 21.02 -25.58 -3.57
N GLU A 140 21.72 -24.74 -2.81
CA GLU A 140 21.53 -24.54 -1.37
C GLU A 140 20.22 -23.82 -1.01
N MET A 141 19.51 -23.28 -2.02
CA MET A 141 18.25 -22.54 -1.88
C MET A 141 17.09 -23.23 -2.63
N GLU A 142 17.22 -24.54 -2.91
CA GLU A 142 16.22 -25.30 -3.66
C GLU A 142 14.81 -25.16 -3.06
N GLU A 143 14.68 -25.14 -1.74
CA GLU A 143 13.42 -24.99 -1.02
C GLU A 143 12.74 -23.62 -1.23
N LEU A 144 13.51 -22.62 -1.69
CA LEU A 144 13.04 -21.27 -1.94
C LEU A 144 12.61 -21.05 -3.40
N ARG A 145 12.94 -21.97 -4.33
CA ARG A 145 12.56 -21.87 -5.75
C ARG A 145 11.06 -21.71 -5.97
N LYS A 146 10.23 -22.19 -5.02
CA LYS A 146 8.79 -21.97 -5.02
C LYS A 146 8.38 -20.49 -5.00
N TYR A 147 9.27 -19.59 -4.57
CA TYR A 147 9.05 -18.14 -4.57
C TYR A 147 9.54 -17.43 -5.84
N GLN A 148 9.95 -18.20 -6.86
CA GLN A 148 10.33 -17.63 -8.15
C GLN A 148 9.13 -17.00 -8.84
N LEU A 149 9.32 -15.76 -9.30
CA LEU A 149 8.30 -14.99 -9.98
C LEU A 149 8.45 -15.11 -11.49
N ALA A 150 7.34 -15.27 -12.18
CA ALA A 150 7.26 -15.15 -13.63
C ALA A 150 7.38 -13.68 -14.08
N THR A 151 7.70 -13.44 -15.35
CA THR A 151 7.80 -12.09 -15.91
C THR A 151 6.52 -11.28 -15.72
N CYS A 152 5.35 -11.88 -15.94
CA CYS A 152 4.07 -11.19 -15.72
C CYS A 152 3.79 -10.87 -14.23
N GLU A 153 4.35 -11.64 -13.29
CA GLU A 153 4.27 -11.33 -11.86
C GLU A 153 5.18 -10.13 -11.52
N TRP A 154 6.37 -10.03 -12.13
CA TRP A 154 7.22 -8.85 -12.04
C TRP A 154 6.58 -7.60 -12.65
N ASP A 155 5.92 -7.74 -13.81
CA ASP A 155 5.19 -6.64 -14.45
C ASP A 155 4.04 -6.14 -13.57
N ALA A 156 3.31 -7.05 -12.92
CA ALA A 156 2.27 -6.69 -11.96
C ALA A 156 2.84 -5.99 -10.72
N LEU A 157 3.98 -6.43 -10.19
CA LEU A 157 4.67 -5.72 -9.10
C LEU A 157 5.05 -4.29 -9.49
N ALA A 158 5.53 -4.08 -10.72
CA ALA A 158 5.82 -2.73 -11.24
C ALA A 158 4.53 -1.89 -11.39
N ALA A 159 3.41 -2.49 -11.78
CA ALA A 159 2.11 -1.84 -11.78
C ALA A 159 1.66 -1.43 -10.37
N PHE A 160 1.77 -2.32 -9.39
CA PHE A 160 1.42 -2.03 -7.99
C PHE A 160 2.32 -0.95 -7.39
N GLN A 161 3.62 -0.96 -7.70
CA GLN A 161 4.55 0.09 -7.32
C GLN A 161 4.07 1.46 -7.81
N LYS A 162 3.65 1.58 -9.08
CA LYS A 162 3.12 2.83 -9.64
C LYS A 162 1.86 3.31 -8.93
N ILE A 163 0.94 2.39 -8.59
CA ILE A 163 -0.30 2.73 -7.87
C ILE A 163 0.01 3.22 -6.45
N LEU A 164 0.87 2.49 -5.72
CA LEU A 164 1.25 2.79 -4.33
C LEU A 164 2.19 4.01 -4.21
N SER A 165 2.89 4.39 -5.28
CA SER A 165 3.74 5.60 -5.30
C SER A 165 2.94 6.89 -5.09
N VAL A 166 1.67 6.91 -5.50
CA VAL A 166 0.80 8.09 -5.40
C VAL A 166 0.49 8.44 -3.93
N PRO A 167 -0.07 7.54 -3.09
CA PRO A 167 -0.26 7.82 -1.67
C PRO A 167 1.06 8.02 -0.91
N HIS A 168 2.15 7.39 -1.36
CA HIS A 168 3.47 7.63 -0.77
C HIS A 168 3.95 9.06 -1.02
N ALA A 169 3.84 9.57 -2.24
CA ALA A 169 4.19 10.95 -2.58
C ALA A 169 3.36 11.98 -1.80
N PHE A 170 2.06 11.69 -1.61
CA PHE A 170 1.20 12.50 -0.73
C PHE A 170 1.72 12.55 0.70
N GLN A 171 2.07 11.39 1.26
CA GLN A 171 2.63 11.29 2.61
C GLN A 171 3.97 12.01 2.76
N GLU A 172 4.87 11.90 1.79
CA GLU A 172 6.17 12.60 1.83
C GLU A 172 5.99 14.12 1.78
N ARG A 173 5.06 14.61 0.95
CA ARG A 173 4.76 16.05 0.85
C ARG A 173 4.29 16.61 2.19
N LEU A 174 3.30 15.97 2.83
CA LEU A 174 2.78 16.44 4.12
C LEU A 174 3.78 16.27 5.26
N ALA A 175 4.62 15.24 5.22
CA ALA A 175 5.66 15.02 6.23
C ALA A 175 6.80 16.07 6.16
N ALA A 176 7.01 16.69 4.99
CA ALA A 176 8.03 17.72 4.79
C ALA A 176 7.61 19.10 5.32
N GLU A 177 6.32 19.32 5.57
CA GLU A 177 5.79 20.61 6.02
C GLU A 177 6.10 20.89 7.49
N LYS A 178 6.57 22.12 7.77
CA LYS A 178 6.92 22.59 9.12
C LYS A 178 5.83 23.47 9.76
N VAL A 179 4.72 23.70 9.06
CA VAL A 179 3.65 24.63 9.41
C VAL A 179 2.27 23.96 9.30
N PRO A 180 1.20 24.53 9.91
CA PRO A 180 -0.12 23.90 9.91
C PRO A 180 -0.63 23.59 8.49
N THR A 181 -0.86 22.30 8.24
CA THR A 181 -0.92 21.61 6.95
C THR A 181 -2.28 21.70 6.23
N LEU A 182 -3.24 22.46 6.75
CA LEU A 182 -4.63 22.36 6.27
C LEU A 182 -4.80 22.96 4.86
N CYS A 183 -4.11 24.06 4.56
CA CYS A 183 -4.14 24.72 3.24
C CYS A 183 -3.45 23.90 2.14
N GLU A 184 -2.45 23.08 2.47
CA GLU A 184 -1.72 22.22 1.51
C GLU A 184 -2.29 20.81 1.41
N ALA A 185 -2.96 20.33 2.48
CA ALA A 185 -3.54 18.99 2.52
C ALA A 185 -4.68 18.79 1.52
N LEU A 186 -5.59 19.77 1.38
CA LEU A 186 -6.70 19.64 0.44
C LEU A 186 -6.24 19.68 -1.03
N PRO A 187 -5.39 20.62 -1.48
CA PRO A 187 -4.82 20.57 -2.83
C PRO A 187 -4.05 19.29 -3.11
N SER A 188 -3.25 18.81 -2.15
CA SER A 188 -2.51 17.55 -2.29
C SER A 188 -3.45 16.34 -2.40
N PHE A 189 -4.57 16.38 -1.68
CA PHE A 189 -5.58 15.32 -1.70
C PHE A 189 -6.33 15.28 -3.04
N GLU A 190 -6.75 16.43 -3.55
CA GLU A 190 -7.39 16.53 -4.86
C GLU A 190 -6.40 16.17 -5.99
N ALA A 191 -5.13 16.59 -5.90
CA ALA A 191 -4.10 16.17 -6.84
C ALA A 191 -3.89 14.64 -6.83
N MET A 192 -3.98 14.02 -5.65
CA MET A 192 -3.89 12.56 -5.52
C MET A 192 -5.05 11.85 -6.23
N LYS A 193 -6.30 12.32 -6.01
CA LYS A 193 -7.49 11.79 -6.71
C LYS A 193 -7.35 11.89 -8.23
N VAL A 194 -7.00 13.08 -8.73
CA VAL A 194 -6.80 13.31 -10.18
C VAL A 194 -5.75 12.36 -10.72
N ARG A 195 -4.64 12.16 -10.00
CA ARG A 195 -3.57 11.24 -10.43
C ARG A 195 -4.04 9.79 -10.48
N TRP A 196 -4.79 9.33 -9.49
CA TRP A 196 -5.36 7.98 -9.50
C TRP A 196 -6.44 7.81 -10.57
N GLU A 197 -7.29 8.80 -10.81
CA GLU A 197 -8.24 8.78 -11.92
C GLU A 197 -7.54 8.64 -13.28
N GLN A 198 -6.43 9.36 -13.46
CA GLN A 198 -5.61 9.23 -14.65
C GLN A 198 -5.00 7.83 -14.76
N GLN A 199 -4.38 7.32 -13.69
CA GLN A 199 -3.81 5.97 -13.67
C GLN A 199 -4.84 4.88 -13.94
N ARG A 200 -6.08 5.05 -13.45
CA ARG A 200 -7.20 4.12 -13.72
C ARG A 200 -7.51 4.01 -15.22
N ARG A 201 -7.34 5.10 -15.97
CA ARG A 201 -7.52 5.13 -17.43
C ARG A 201 -6.30 4.57 -18.17
N GLU A 202 -5.10 4.82 -17.65
CA GLU A 202 -3.82 4.35 -18.20
C GLU A 202 -3.60 2.84 -18.00
N MET A 203 -4.22 2.23 -16.97
CA MET A 203 -4.02 0.84 -16.57
C MET A 203 -5.37 0.10 -16.42
N PRO A 204 -6.06 -0.25 -17.53
CA PRO A 204 -7.39 -0.86 -17.50
C PRO A 204 -7.44 -2.17 -16.69
N GLU A 205 -6.40 -3.00 -16.75
CA GLU A 205 -6.32 -4.26 -15.98
C GLU A 205 -6.33 -4.02 -14.46
N ALA A 206 -5.74 -2.91 -14.00
CA ALA A 206 -5.68 -2.54 -12.59
C ALA A 206 -6.75 -1.51 -12.20
N ALA A 207 -7.71 -1.22 -13.08
CA ALA A 207 -8.69 -0.17 -12.85
C ALA A 207 -9.57 -0.42 -11.62
N HIS A 208 -9.94 -1.69 -11.36
CA HIS A 208 -10.71 -2.09 -10.18
C HIS A 208 -9.94 -1.87 -8.88
N ILE A 209 -8.63 -2.14 -8.87
CA ILE A 209 -7.74 -1.90 -7.72
C ILE A 209 -7.72 -0.42 -7.36
N ILE A 210 -7.55 0.44 -8.38
CA ILE A 210 -7.52 1.90 -8.17
C ILE A 210 -8.89 2.43 -7.75
N ALA A 211 -9.97 1.86 -8.32
CA ALA A 211 -11.34 2.23 -7.96
C ALA A 211 -11.62 2.01 -6.45
N ALA A 212 -11.19 0.88 -5.88
CA ALA A 212 -11.33 0.63 -4.44
C ALA A 212 -10.65 1.71 -3.57
N GLY A 213 -9.49 2.22 -4.02
CA GLY A 213 -8.83 3.36 -3.39
C GLY A 213 -9.63 4.67 -3.51
N LEU A 214 -10.10 4.98 -4.72
CA LEU A 214 -10.89 6.18 -5.01
C LEU A 214 -12.21 6.22 -4.23
N GLU A 215 -12.95 5.10 -4.16
CA GLU A 215 -14.18 4.97 -3.36
C GLU A 215 -13.93 5.33 -1.89
N LYS A 216 -12.78 4.92 -1.32
CA LYS A 216 -12.40 5.34 0.04
C LYS A 216 -12.05 6.81 0.18
N LEU A 217 -11.54 7.44 -0.86
CA LEU A 217 -11.31 8.89 -0.86
C LEU A 217 -12.61 9.68 -1.01
N GLU A 218 -13.59 9.14 -1.75
CA GLU A 218 -14.92 9.74 -1.91
C GLU A 218 -15.71 9.73 -0.60
N GLU A 219 -15.67 8.62 0.15
CA GLU A 219 -16.28 8.55 1.49
C GLU A 219 -15.84 9.72 2.36
N TYR A 220 -14.57 10.15 2.31
CA TYR A 220 -14.10 11.31 3.07
C TYR A 220 -14.69 12.64 2.60
N HIS A 221 -14.86 12.84 1.29
CA HIS A 221 -15.43 14.08 0.77
C HIS A 221 -16.84 14.31 1.33
N ASP A 222 -17.64 13.25 1.42
CA ASP A 222 -18.99 13.29 1.98
C ASP A 222 -19.00 13.72 3.45
N TYR A 223 -17.97 13.35 4.22
CA TYR A 223 -17.85 13.76 5.63
C TYR A 223 -17.14 15.11 5.83
N ALA A 224 -16.28 15.54 4.91
CA ALA A 224 -15.49 16.77 5.03
C ALA A 224 -16.23 18.01 4.52
N GLY A 225 -17.10 17.87 3.52
CA GLY A 225 -17.90 18.95 2.94
C GLY A 225 -18.66 19.85 3.93
N PRO A 226 -19.29 19.32 5.00
CA PRO A 226 -20.05 20.15 5.94
C PRO A 226 -19.20 20.84 7.02
N VAL A 227 -17.88 20.60 7.11
CA VAL A 227 -17.05 21.11 8.22
C VAL A 227 -16.48 22.51 7.89
N PRO A 228 -16.89 23.57 8.61
CA PRO A 228 -16.51 24.95 8.28
C PRO A 228 -15.00 25.23 8.31
N ALA A 229 -14.24 24.44 9.06
CA ALA A 229 -12.79 24.58 9.17
C ALA A 229 -12.07 24.40 7.82
N TYR A 230 -12.55 23.50 6.95
CA TYR A 230 -11.97 23.33 5.62
C TYR A 230 -12.29 24.53 4.71
N THR A 231 -13.53 25.04 4.76
CA THR A 231 -13.92 26.23 3.98
C THR A 231 -13.13 27.46 4.38
N LEU A 232 -12.93 27.68 5.70
CA LEU A 232 -12.18 28.82 6.22
C LEU A 232 -10.70 28.75 5.89
N ALA A 233 -10.10 27.55 5.90
CA ALA A 233 -8.69 27.36 5.54
C ALA A 233 -8.41 27.62 4.06
N MET A 234 -9.42 27.50 3.19
CA MET A 234 -9.32 27.73 1.75
C MET A 234 -9.70 29.17 1.34
N GLY A 235 -10.32 29.93 2.24
CA GLY A 235 -10.74 31.30 2.00
C GLY A 235 -9.71 32.37 2.37
N MET A 236 -8.49 31.97 2.75
CA MET A 236 -7.37 32.87 3.08
C MET A 236 -6.33 32.91 1.96
#